data_AF-A0A536Z7L4-F1
#
_entry.id   AF-A0A536Z7L4-F1
#
_cell.length_a   1.000
_cell.length_b   1.000
_cell.length_c   1.000
_cell.angle_alpha   90.00
_cell.angle_beta   90.00
_cell.angle_gamma   90.00
#
_symmetry.space_group_name_H-M   'P 1'
#
loop_
_entity.id
_entity.type
_entity.pdbx_description
1 polymer ?
#
loop_
_entity_poly.entity_id
_entity_poly.type
_entity_poly.pdbx_seq_one_letter_code
_entity_poly.pdbx_strand_id
1 'polypeptide(L)'
;MKQTFLDFEQPIADLQAKIDELRYVHEDSAVDISDEIERLQKKSHQLTKEIYSKLTAWQVAQVARHPQRPYALDIIGGVFTDFH
;
A
#
# COMPACT_ATOMS: atom_id res chain seq x y z
N MET A 1 3.87 -3.08 -11.22
CA MET A 1 3.37 -1.69 -11.41
C MET A 1 4.04 -0.81 -10.37
N LYS A 2 4.55 0.36 -10.75
CA LYS A 2 5.18 1.30 -9.81
C LYS A 2 4.10 1.85 -8.88
N GLN A 3 4.16 1.58 -7.58
CA GLN A 3 3.23 2.18 -6.62
C GLN A 3 3.44 3.70 -6.68
N THR A 4 2.37 4.43 -6.99
CA THR A 4 2.38 5.89 -6.92
C THR A 4 1.82 6.24 -5.56
N PHE A 5 2.60 6.95 -4.74
CA PHE A 5 2.15 7.40 -3.43
C PHE A 5 1.80 8.89 -3.50
N LEU A 6 0.73 9.28 -2.82
CA LEU A 6 0.40 10.68 -2.59
C LEU A 6 1.30 11.28 -1.50
N ASP A 7 1.41 12.60 -1.45
CA ASP A 7 2.33 13.28 -0.52
C ASP A 7 2.09 12.93 0.95
N PHE A 8 0.82 12.73 1.33
CA PHE A 8 0.46 12.35 2.70
C PHE A 8 0.65 10.85 2.99
N GLU A 9 0.96 10.05 1.97
CA GLU A 9 1.26 8.62 2.10
C GLU A 9 2.76 8.34 2.15
N GLN A 10 3.62 9.36 2.05
CA GLN A 10 5.07 9.22 2.16
C GLN A 10 5.52 8.41 3.39
N PRO A 11 4.94 8.62 4.60
CA PRO A 11 5.30 7.80 5.77
C PRO A 11 5.01 6.31 5.59
N ILE A 12 4.01 5.95 4.79
CA ILE A 12 3.67 4.57 4.46
C ILE A 12 4.65 4.04 3.41
N ALA A 13 4.97 4.85 2.39
CA ALA A 13 5.94 4.51 1.35
C ALA A 13 7.32 4.18 1.94
N ASP A 14 7.80 4.98 2.90
CA ASP A 14 9.08 4.77 3.58
C ASP A 14 9.10 3.44 4.36
N LEU A 15 8.01 3.12 5.07
CA LEU A 15 7.88 1.85 5.78
C LEU A 15 7.82 0.67 4.81
N GLN A 16 7.10 0.80 3.70
CA GLN A 16 7.01 -0.24 2.69
C GLN A 16 8.38 -0.49 2.03
N ALA A 17 9.10 0.57 1.67
CA ALA A 17 10.45 0.46 1.12
C ALA A 17 11.41 -0.26 2.09
N LYS A 18 11.31 0.05 3.39
CA LYS A 18 12.11 -0.62 4.41
C LYS A 18 11.75 -2.10 4.61
N ILE A 19 10.46 -2.44 4.51
CA ILE A 19 10.00 -3.83 4.54
C ILE A 19 10.54 -4.59 3.31
N ASP A 20 10.48 -3.97 2.13
CA ASP A 20 10.95 -4.60 0.89
C ASP A 20 12.48 -4.78 0.90
N GLU A 21 13.23 -3.82 1.44
CA GLU A 21 14.68 -3.94 1.66
C GLU A 21 15.01 -5.11 2.62
N LEU A 22 14.32 -5.20 3.75
CA LEU A 22 14.51 -6.29 4.71
C LEU A 22 14.18 -7.66 4.11
N ARG A 23 13.12 -7.74 3.29
CA ARG A 23 12.77 -8.98 2.58
C ARG A 23 13.86 -9.40 1.58
N TYR A 24 14.47 -8.45 0.89
CA TYR A 24 15.56 -8.72 -0.03
C TYR A 24 16.81 -9.24 0.72
N VAL A 25 17.16 -8.61 1.85
CA VAL A 25 18.30 -9.03 2.68
C VAL A 25 18.07 -10.41 3.32
N HIS A 26 16.81 -10.78 3.61
CA HIS A 26 16.47 -12.10 4.15
C HIS A 26 16.76 -13.23 3.16
N GLU A 27 16.52 -13.03 1.86
CA GLU A 27 16.82 -14.06 0.84
C GLU A 27 18.32 -14.39 0.79
N ASP A 28 19.19 -13.44 1.14
CA ASP A 28 20.66 -13.58 1.13
C ASP A 28 21.27 -13.97 2.49
N SER A 29 20.49 -14.05 3.58
CA SER A 29 21.00 -14.22 4.94
C SER A 29 20.27 -15.31 5.74
N ALA A 30 21.02 -16.18 6.43
CA ALA A 30 20.48 -17.23 7.30
C ALA A 30 19.87 -16.72 8.63
N VAL A 31 19.71 -15.40 8.78
CA VAL A 31 19.14 -14.78 9.97
C VAL A 31 17.63 -14.69 9.83
N ASP A 32 16.91 -15.26 10.80
CA ASP A 32 15.45 -15.15 10.88
C ASP A 32 15.06 -13.71 11.25
N ILE A 33 14.61 -12.95 10.27
CA ILE A 33 14.08 -11.59 10.43
C ILE A 33 12.58 -11.52 10.21
N SER A 34 11.90 -12.68 10.21
CA SER A 34 10.46 -12.80 9.99
C SER A 34 9.65 -11.99 11.01
N ASP A 35 10.04 -12.05 12.29
CA ASP A 35 9.38 -11.32 13.38
C ASP A 35 9.45 -9.80 13.21
N GLU A 36 10.60 -9.29 12.74
CA GLU A 36 10.79 -7.84 12.53
C GLU A 36 10.01 -7.37 11.29
N ILE A 37 9.96 -8.19 10.23
CA ILE A 37 9.12 -7.93 9.06
C ILE A 37 7.64 -7.88 9.48
N GLU A 38 7.17 -8.83 10.27
CA GLU A 38 5.77 -8.85 10.74
C GLU A 38 5.46 -7.63 11.60
N ARG A 39 6.38 -7.22 12.48
CA ARG A 39 6.24 -6.01 13.30
C ARG A 39 6.13 -4.75 12.45
N LEU A 40 6.98 -4.60 11.43
CA LEU A 40 6.96 -3.46 10.52
C LEU A 40 5.70 -3.45 9.65
N GLN A 41 5.24 -4.61 9.17
CA GLN A 41 3.98 -4.74 8.44
C GLN A 41 2.78 -4.32 9.28
N LYS A 42 2.70 -4.77 10.54
CA LYS A 42 1.65 -4.33 11.48
C LYS A 42 1.67 -2.81 11.68
N LYS A 43 2.87 -2.23 11.84
CA LYS A 43 3.03 -0.78 11.97
C LYS A 43 2.60 -0.02 10.71
N SER A 44 2.97 -0.52 9.53
CA SER A 44 2.55 0.05 8.25
C SER A 44 1.02 0.02 8.09
N HIS A 45 0.39 -1.10 8.41
CA HIS A 45 -1.06 -1.24 8.36
C HIS A 45 -1.77 -0.28 9.32
N GLN A 46 -1.28 -0.18 10.56
CA GLN A 46 -1.84 0.73 11.56
C GLN A 46 -1.71 2.19 11.13
N LEU A 47 -0.54 2.60 10.62
CA LEU A 47 -0.30 3.95 10.13
C LEU A 47 -1.20 4.28 8.92
N THR A 48 -1.35 3.33 8.01
CA THR A 48 -2.26 3.46 6.87
C THR A 48 -3.68 3.73 7.35
N LYS A 49 -4.18 2.94 8.30
CA LYS A 49 -5.51 3.11 8.87
C LYS A 49 -5.67 4.48 9.54
N GLU A 50 -4.66 4.95 10.27
CA GLU A 50 -4.70 6.25 10.95
C GLU A 50 -4.73 7.42 9.97
N ILE A 51 -3.87 7.42 8.95
CA ILE A 51 -3.84 8.46 7.91
C ILE A 51 -5.17 8.51 7.16
N TYR A 52 -5.65 7.35 6.70
CA TYR A 52 -6.92 7.26 5.96
C TYR A 52 -8.15 7.58 6.82
N SER A 53 -8.07 7.42 8.14
CA SER A 53 -9.14 7.79 9.07
C SER A 53 -9.29 9.30 9.28
N LYS A 54 -8.24 10.09 8.96
CA LYS A 54 -8.17 11.53 9.22
C LYS A 54 -7.94 12.35 7.94
N LEU A 55 -8.39 11.83 6.80
CA LEU A 55 -8.24 12.53 5.53
C LEU A 55 -9.02 13.86 5.53
N THR A 56 -8.35 14.91 5.09
CA THR A 56 -8.98 16.18 4.75
C THR A 56 -9.77 16.07 3.45
N ALA A 57 -10.73 16.97 3.23
CA ALA A 57 -11.54 16.99 2.01
C ALA A 57 -10.69 17.05 0.72
N TRP A 58 -9.56 17.77 0.76
CA TRP A 58 -8.63 17.84 -0.36
C TRP A 58 -7.92 16.51 -0.61
N GLN A 59 -7.44 15.84 0.45
CA GLN A 59 -6.79 14.53 0.33
C GLN A 59 -7.76 13.48 -0.23
N VAL A 60 -9.04 13.51 0.17
CA VAL A 60 -10.07 12.65 -0.44
C VAL A 60 -10.20 12.90 -1.94
N ALA A 61 -10.17 14.16 -2.38
CA ALA A 61 -10.17 14.48 -3.81
C ALA A 61 -8.91 13.98 -4.55
N GLN A 62 -7.74 13.98 -3.89
CA GLN A 62 -6.51 13.41 -4.44
C GLN A 62 -6.61 11.89 -4.59
N VAL A 63 -7.10 11.16 -3.57
CA VAL A 63 -7.35 9.71 -3.65
C VAL A 63 -8.34 9.39 -4.77
N ALA A 64 -9.38 10.20 -4.92
CA ALA A 64 -10.37 10.00 -5.96
C ALA A 64 -9.80 10.11 -7.38
N ARG A 65 -8.72 10.89 -7.55
CA ARG A 65 -8.02 11.13 -8.82
C ARG A 65 -6.73 10.31 -8.95
N HIS A 66 -6.55 9.31 -8.09
CA HIS A 66 -5.34 8.50 -8.08
C HIS A 66 -5.13 7.80 -9.43
N PRO A 67 -3.92 7.84 -10.03
CA PRO A 67 -3.67 7.23 -11.35
C PRO A 67 -3.94 5.73 -11.42
N GLN A 68 -3.85 5.04 -10.29
CA GLN A 68 -4.09 3.59 -10.17
C GLN A 68 -5.47 3.27 -9.59
N ARG A 69 -6.39 4.24 -9.54
CA ARG A 69 -7.77 3.96 -9.12
C ARG A 69 -8.43 3.02 -10.13
N PRO A 70 -9.01 1.88 -9.69
CA PRO A 70 -9.72 0.98 -10.60
C PRO A 70 -10.85 1.70 -11.34
N TYR A 71 -10.90 1.51 -12.65
CA TYR A 71 -11.97 2.01 -13.49
C TYR A 71 -13.17 1.07 -13.47
N ALA A 72 -14.29 1.53 -14.03
CA ALA A 72 -15.54 0.75 -14.04
C ALA A 72 -15.35 -0.65 -14.63
N LEU A 73 -14.59 -0.78 -15.72
CA LEU A 73 -14.33 -2.07 -16.35
C LEU A 73 -13.47 -3.00 -15.48
N ASP A 74 -12.52 -2.46 -14.71
CA ASP A 74 -11.71 -3.24 -13.77
C ASP A 74 -12.58 -3.84 -12.66
N ILE A 75 -13.53 -3.04 -12.16
CA ILE A 75 -14.50 -3.48 -11.15
C ILE A 75 -15.44 -4.54 -11.75
N ILE A 76 -15.94 -4.31 -12.96
CA ILE A 76 -16.83 -5.24 -13.64
C ILE A 76 -16.12 -6.59 -13.86
N GLY A 77 -14.88 -6.60 -14.34
CA GLY A 77 -14.11 -7.82 -14.53
C GLY A 77 -13.75 -8.54 -13.22
N GLY A 78 -13.71 -7.83 -12.08
CA GLY A 78 -13.50 -8.43 -10.76
C GLY A 78 -14.77 -9.00 -10.10
N VAL A 79 -15.96 -8.60 -10.57
CA VAL A 79 -17.25 -8.95 -9.94
C VAL A 79 -18.10 -9.86 -10.84
N PHE A 80 -17.99 -9.74 -12.16
CA PHE A 80 -18.79 -10.48 -13.13
C PHE A 80 -17.88 -11.27 -14.07
N THR A 81 -18.27 -12.52 -14.35
CA THR A 81 -17.50 -13.43 -15.23
C THR A 81 -18.01 -13.46 -16.67
N ASP A 82 -19.24 -13.02 -16.93
CA ASP A 82 -19.92 -13.08 -18.25
C ASP A 82 -20.54 -11.72 -18.64
N PHE A 83 -19.78 -10.63 -18.52
CA PHE A 83 -20.25 -9.29 -18.92
C PHE A 83 -19.93 -9.03 -20.40
N HIS A 84 -20.95 -8.76 -21.22
CA HIS A 84 -20.87 -8.49 -22.66
C HIS A 84 -21.70 -7.27 -23.06
#